data_AF-A0A978SN54-F1
#
_entry.id   AF-A0A978SN54-F1
#
_cell.length_a   1.000
_cell.length_b   1.000
_cell.length_c   1.000
_cell.angle_alpha   90.00
_cell.angle_beta   90.00
_cell.angle_gamma   90.00
#
_symmetry.space_group_name_H-M   'P 1'
#
loop_
_entity.id
_entity.type
_entity.pdbx_description
1 polymer ?
#
loop_
_entity_poly.entity_id
_entity_poly.type
_entity_poly.pdbx_seq_one_letter_code
_entity_poly.pdbx_strand_id
1 'polypeptide(L)'
;MADIVALPASVIDLMAAGEVIDSPAAVVRESAENAIDAGASRITVDIYPQRWQVRLADNGAGMSLDDLQQAATPHSTSKIQTLTDLQQVMSLGFRGEALHSLAQLAELAIASRTGESQTGWQVWYSTTGTVLDQEPVAIAPGTIVTVSHLFANWETRRQALPSLSAQLKLVQLTIYQLALCHPHITWQVQQNDQPWFTLYSGKNARFILPQILREVHSEDLVEWQTELNYSPADSVTETSAPASLAIVLGLPDRCHRRRPDWVKIAINGRCIQFPELEQLVIQTLRRTLPRDRFPVCFVHLQADPTTIDWNRHPAKSDVYLKHLEQWRDRLVTAIHEALQLKPEALPESLYASRVGQLLKTAEAEQGYNVNRQITANSAAHLSSESVTPLRAVAQLHNTYIIVEHPGGIWLVEQHIAHERVLFEQLCDRWSIQPLGTPILLDHLTPHQIEQLTRLELDIEPFGEQIWAIRSAPAPLIERDDCPDALREISLGGDMQTAQVAIACRTAIRNGTPLTLSEMQQLIQQWQQTRNPRTCPHGRPICLNLEESSLSRFFRRHWVIGKSHGI
;
A
#
# COMPACT_ATOMS: atom_id res chain seq x y z
N MET A 1 -22.38 -24.41 44.68
CA MET A 1 -21.20 -24.51 43.80
C MET A 1 -21.57 -25.48 42.71
N ALA A 2 -21.43 -25.10 41.45
CA ALA A 2 -21.63 -26.04 40.35
C ALA A 2 -20.40 -26.96 40.30
N ASP A 3 -20.63 -28.27 40.32
CA ASP A 3 -19.56 -29.25 40.18
C ASP A 3 -18.95 -29.16 38.78
N ILE A 4 -17.62 -29.24 38.70
CA ILE A 4 -16.90 -29.26 37.42
C ILE A 4 -17.09 -30.64 36.80
N VAL A 5 -17.81 -30.72 35.68
CA VAL A 5 -18.07 -31.97 34.94
C VAL A 5 -17.49 -31.87 33.53
N ALA A 6 -16.94 -32.98 33.02
CA ALA A 6 -16.45 -33.05 31.65
C ALA A 6 -17.59 -32.84 30.63
N LEU A 7 -17.33 -32.05 29.60
CA LEU A 7 -18.29 -31.82 28.52
C LEU A 7 -18.48 -33.09 27.67
N PRO A 8 -19.70 -33.37 27.17
CA PRO A 8 -19.90 -34.43 26.18
C PRO A 8 -19.07 -34.18 24.92
N ALA A 9 -18.51 -35.23 24.31
CA ALA A 9 -17.69 -35.12 23.11
C ALA A 9 -18.40 -34.35 21.98
N SER A 10 -19.70 -34.62 21.77
CA SER A 10 -20.51 -33.91 20.78
C SER A 10 -20.59 -32.39 20.98
N VAL A 11 -20.44 -31.90 22.21
CA VAL A 11 -20.42 -30.47 22.51
C VAL A 11 -19.04 -29.88 22.23
N ILE A 12 -17.96 -30.61 22.57
CA ILE A 12 -16.58 -30.20 22.29
C ILE A 12 -16.36 -30.08 20.78
N ASP A 13 -16.79 -31.09 20.03
CA ASP A 13 -16.66 -31.16 18.58
C ASP A 13 -17.41 -29.99 17.91
N LEU A 14 -18.65 -29.74 18.34
CA LEU A 14 -19.48 -28.64 17.80
C LEU A 14 -18.91 -27.26 18.17
N MET A 15 -18.28 -27.12 19.34
CA MET A 15 -17.56 -25.90 19.72
C MET A 15 -16.33 -25.69 18.83
N ALA A 16 -15.50 -26.71 18.63
CA ALA A 16 -14.31 -26.64 17.79
C ALA A 16 -14.65 -26.35 16.32
N ALA A 17 -15.67 -27.03 15.77
CA ALA A 17 -16.16 -26.75 14.42
C ALA A 17 -16.67 -25.31 14.29
N GLY A 18 -17.35 -24.79 15.32
CA GLY A 18 -17.84 -23.41 15.37
C GLY A 18 -16.75 -22.35 15.55
N GLU A 19 -15.55 -22.71 15.98
CA GLU A 19 -14.39 -21.82 16.00
C GLU A 19 -13.74 -21.71 14.60
N VAL A 20 -13.82 -22.77 13.81
CA VAL A 20 -13.28 -22.81 12.44
C VAL A 20 -14.26 -22.20 11.43
N ILE A 21 -15.53 -22.63 11.47
CA ILE A 21 -16.60 -22.15 10.58
C ILE A 21 -17.56 -21.28 11.38
N ASP A 22 -17.35 -19.97 11.29
CA ASP A 22 -18.14 -18.99 12.05
C ASP A 22 -19.19 -18.25 11.23
N SER A 23 -19.13 -18.35 9.91
CA SER A 23 -19.92 -17.54 8.98
C SER A 23 -19.98 -18.20 7.58
N PRO A 24 -20.93 -17.79 6.72
CA PRO A 24 -20.90 -18.21 5.31
C PRO A 24 -19.59 -17.83 4.58
N ALA A 25 -18.94 -16.74 5.01
CA ALA A 25 -17.64 -16.34 4.48
C ALA A 25 -16.53 -17.33 4.85
N ALA A 26 -16.55 -17.89 6.06
CA ALA A 26 -15.64 -18.96 6.45
C ALA A 26 -15.86 -20.22 5.59
N VAL A 27 -17.11 -20.58 5.29
CA VAL A 27 -17.41 -21.68 4.35
C VAL A 27 -16.77 -21.43 2.99
N VAL A 28 -16.97 -20.23 2.41
CA VAL A 28 -16.36 -19.85 1.14
C VAL A 28 -14.84 -19.90 1.22
N ARG A 29 -14.24 -19.39 2.29
CA ARG A 29 -12.79 -19.41 2.50
C ARG A 29 -12.25 -20.83 2.49
N GLU A 30 -12.74 -21.70 3.37
CA GLU A 30 -12.20 -23.06 3.51
C GLU A 30 -12.41 -23.89 2.23
N SER A 31 -13.58 -23.80 1.59
CA SER A 31 -13.84 -24.49 0.32
C SER A 31 -12.97 -23.94 -0.81
N ALA A 32 -12.75 -22.63 -0.87
CA ALA A 32 -11.91 -22.02 -1.90
C ALA A 32 -10.42 -22.31 -1.69
N GLU A 33 -9.93 -22.31 -0.45
CA GLU A 33 -8.55 -22.71 -0.13
C GLU A 33 -8.28 -24.16 -0.58
N ASN A 34 -9.25 -25.07 -0.38
CA ASN A 34 -9.15 -26.43 -0.90
C ASN A 34 -9.12 -26.49 -2.43
N ALA A 35 -9.94 -25.68 -3.12
CA ALA A 35 -9.93 -25.59 -4.57
C ALA A 35 -8.59 -25.04 -5.11
N ILE A 36 -8.02 -24.03 -4.44
CA ILE A 36 -6.70 -23.46 -4.77
C ILE A 36 -5.61 -24.51 -4.62
N ASP A 37 -5.60 -25.25 -3.50
CA ASP A 37 -4.65 -26.34 -3.27
C ASP A 37 -4.79 -27.47 -4.31
N ALA A 38 -6.00 -27.69 -4.83
CA ALA A 38 -6.27 -28.63 -5.91
C ALA A 38 -5.86 -28.11 -7.30
N GLY A 39 -5.26 -26.92 -7.39
CA GLY A 39 -4.77 -26.32 -8.63
C GLY A 39 -5.87 -25.71 -9.51
N ALA A 40 -7.00 -25.30 -8.92
CA ALA A 40 -8.08 -24.69 -9.68
C ALA A 40 -7.65 -23.39 -10.38
N SER A 41 -8.09 -23.22 -11.63
CA SER A 41 -7.93 -21.97 -12.40
C SER A 41 -9.26 -21.21 -12.56
N ARG A 42 -10.38 -21.84 -12.19
CA ARG A 42 -11.71 -21.25 -12.16
C ARG A 42 -12.46 -21.75 -10.93
N ILE A 43 -13.04 -20.82 -10.19
CA ILE A 43 -13.89 -21.09 -9.03
C ILE A 43 -15.23 -20.36 -9.24
N THR A 44 -16.33 -21.09 -9.09
CA THR A 44 -17.70 -20.56 -9.11
C THR A 44 -18.30 -20.68 -7.73
N VAL A 45 -18.89 -19.61 -7.20
CA VAL A 45 -19.50 -19.55 -5.87
C VAL A 45 -20.96 -19.14 -6.01
N ASP A 46 -21.87 -20.04 -5.67
CA ASP A 46 -23.30 -19.77 -5.61
C ASP A 46 -23.72 -19.61 -4.14
N ILE A 47 -24.38 -18.49 -3.82
CA ILE A 47 -24.82 -18.17 -2.47
C ILE A 47 -26.34 -18.06 -2.45
N TYR A 48 -26.99 -18.81 -1.56
CA TYR A 48 -28.44 -18.78 -1.34
C TYR A 48 -28.74 -18.40 0.11
N PRO A 49 -28.80 -17.10 0.44
CA PRO A 49 -28.87 -16.68 1.83
C PRO A 49 -30.16 -17.11 2.53
N GLN A 50 -31.29 -17.18 1.83
CA GLN A 50 -32.55 -17.65 2.42
C GLN A 50 -32.50 -19.15 2.78
N ARG A 51 -31.68 -19.94 2.07
CA ARG A 51 -31.52 -21.38 2.29
C ARG A 51 -30.34 -21.71 3.20
N TRP A 52 -29.61 -20.70 3.69
CA TRP A 52 -28.35 -20.89 4.41
C TRP A 52 -27.39 -21.83 3.67
N GLN A 53 -27.31 -21.64 2.36
CA GLN A 53 -26.60 -22.54 1.46
C GLN A 53 -25.49 -21.81 0.70
N VAL A 54 -24.33 -22.45 0.64
CA VAL A 54 -23.17 -22.05 -0.16
C VAL A 54 -22.76 -23.25 -1.01
N ARG A 55 -22.58 -23.03 -2.30
CA ARG A 55 -22.07 -24.03 -3.22
C ARG A 55 -20.84 -23.48 -3.94
N LEU A 56 -19.74 -24.21 -3.89
CA LEU A 56 -18.48 -23.84 -4.52
C LEU A 56 -18.08 -24.92 -5.52
N ALA A 57 -17.86 -24.54 -6.77
CA ALA A 57 -17.45 -25.41 -7.85
C ALA A 57 -16.08 -24.98 -8.39
N ASP A 58 -15.16 -25.92 -8.54
CA ASP A 58 -13.83 -25.69 -9.09
C ASP A 58 -13.50 -26.63 -10.24
N ASN A 59 -12.46 -26.30 -10.98
CA ASN A 59 -11.89 -27.14 -12.05
C ASN A 59 -10.50 -27.67 -11.68
N GLY A 60 -10.25 -27.93 -10.40
CA GLY A 60 -9.01 -28.51 -9.90
C GLY A 60 -8.88 -30.00 -10.22
N ALA A 61 -7.94 -30.67 -9.55
CA ALA A 61 -7.62 -32.08 -9.78
C ALA A 61 -8.80 -33.05 -9.52
N GLY A 62 -9.75 -32.66 -8.68
CA GLY A 62 -10.83 -33.53 -8.21
C GLY A 62 -10.37 -34.56 -7.17
N MET A 63 -11.31 -35.40 -6.73
CA MET A 63 -11.11 -36.48 -5.77
C MET A 63 -11.61 -37.81 -6.35
N SER A 64 -10.94 -38.90 -6.02
CA SER A 64 -11.43 -40.25 -6.33
C SER A 64 -12.62 -40.62 -5.43
N LEU A 65 -13.33 -41.72 -5.72
CA LEU A 65 -14.38 -42.21 -4.84
C LEU A 65 -13.83 -42.57 -3.45
N ASP A 66 -12.66 -43.21 -3.40
CA ASP A 66 -12.03 -43.61 -2.14
C ASP A 66 -11.65 -42.37 -1.31
N ASP A 67 -11.14 -41.32 -1.96
CA ASP A 67 -10.86 -40.03 -1.29
C ASP A 67 -12.15 -39.38 -0.80
N LEU A 68 -13.21 -39.36 -1.61
CA LEU A 68 -14.51 -38.81 -1.22
C LEU A 68 -15.08 -39.53 0.01
N GLN A 69 -14.92 -40.86 0.11
CA GLN A 69 -15.36 -41.62 1.28
C GLN A 69 -14.63 -41.21 2.57
N GLN A 70 -13.41 -40.69 2.46
CA GLN A 70 -12.59 -40.24 3.59
C GLN A 70 -12.55 -38.71 3.76
N ALA A 71 -13.05 -37.93 2.80
CA ALA A 71 -12.80 -36.48 2.73
C ALA A 71 -13.35 -35.70 3.94
N ALA A 72 -14.46 -36.16 4.54
CA ALA A 72 -15.07 -35.51 5.70
C ALA A 72 -14.77 -36.23 7.03
N THR A 73 -13.90 -37.24 7.04
CA THR A 73 -13.51 -37.88 8.30
C THR A 73 -12.55 -36.96 9.07
N PRO A 74 -12.65 -36.90 10.42
CA PRO A 74 -11.81 -36.00 11.21
C PRO A 74 -10.33 -36.39 11.11
N HIS A 75 -9.46 -35.39 11.09
CA HIS A 75 -8.00 -35.52 11.00
C HIS A 75 -7.48 -36.20 9.72
N SER A 76 -8.30 -36.26 8.67
CA SER A 76 -7.90 -36.81 7.38
C SER A 76 -7.43 -35.70 6.45
N THR A 77 -6.15 -35.70 6.10
CA THR A 77 -5.55 -34.74 5.17
C THR A 77 -4.58 -35.45 4.24
N SER A 78 -4.55 -35.05 2.97
CA SER A 78 -3.52 -35.49 2.01
C SER A 78 -2.25 -34.64 2.06
N LYS A 79 -2.22 -33.59 2.90
CA LYS A 79 -1.23 -32.49 2.81
C LYS A 79 -0.13 -32.48 3.88
N ILE A 80 -0.32 -33.20 4.99
CA ILE A 80 0.66 -33.32 6.09
C ILE A 80 0.62 -34.75 6.61
N GLN A 81 1.79 -35.40 6.74
CA GLN A 81 1.90 -36.73 7.35
C GLN A 81 2.83 -36.74 8.57
N THR A 82 3.69 -35.72 8.74
CA THR A 82 4.71 -35.66 9.79
C THR A 82 4.75 -34.31 10.52
N LEU A 83 5.38 -34.27 11.71
CA LEU A 83 5.64 -33.01 12.44
C LEU A 83 6.54 -32.04 11.65
N THR A 84 7.44 -32.58 10.82
CA THR A 84 8.27 -31.78 9.91
C THR A 84 7.41 -31.14 8.82
N ASP A 85 6.41 -31.85 8.28
CA ASP A 85 5.47 -31.30 7.30
C ASP A 85 4.61 -30.18 7.92
N LEU A 86 4.23 -30.30 9.20
CA LEU A 86 3.51 -29.24 9.94
C LEU A 86 4.34 -27.96 10.12
N GLN A 87 5.67 -28.09 10.16
CA GLN A 87 6.59 -26.94 10.19
C GLN A 87 6.91 -26.39 8.79
N GLN A 88 6.57 -27.13 7.73
CA GLN A 88 6.90 -26.83 6.33
C GLN A 88 5.67 -26.61 5.44
N VAL A 89 4.51 -26.28 6.02
CA VAL A 89 3.24 -26.23 5.31
C VAL A 89 3.25 -25.22 4.16
N MET A 90 3.14 -25.74 2.94
CA MET A 90 2.98 -24.93 1.72
C MET A 90 1.52 -24.86 1.22
N SER A 91 0.61 -25.67 1.79
CA SER A 91 -0.80 -25.71 1.40
C SER A 91 -1.69 -24.83 2.29
N LEU A 92 -2.80 -24.34 1.74
CA LEU A 92 -3.74 -23.48 2.44
C LEU A 92 -4.64 -24.29 3.41
N GLY A 93 -5.13 -25.44 3.01
CA GLY A 93 -6.00 -26.27 3.85
C GLY A 93 -5.28 -27.45 4.49
N PHE A 94 -4.54 -27.30 5.58
CA PHE A 94 -3.63 -28.36 6.06
C PHE A 94 -4.13 -29.23 7.23
N ARG A 95 -5.18 -28.83 7.96
CA ARG A 95 -5.62 -29.50 9.20
C ARG A 95 -6.49 -30.75 8.99
N GLY A 96 -7.01 -30.99 7.80
CA GLY A 96 -7.94 -32.12 7.56
C GLY A 96 -9.27 -32.04 8.33
N GLU A 97 -9.60 -30.85 8.86
CA GLU A 97 -10.76 -30.64 9.74
C GLU A 97 -11.86 -29.78 9.11
N ALA A 98 -11.57 -29.10 7.99
CA ALA A 98 -12.50 -28.14 7.41
C ALA A 98 -13.79 -28.80 6.89
N LEU A 99 -13.67 -29.85 6.06
CA LEU A 99 -14.83 -30.57 5.55
C LEU A 99 -15.60 -31.28 6.68
N HIS A 100 -14.88 -31.83 7.66
CA HIS A 100 -15.48 -32.40 8.85
C HIS A 100 -16.29 -31.37 9.65
N SER A 101 -15.73 -30.18 9.89
CA SER A 101 -16.42 -29.08 10.58
C SER A 101 -17.66 -28.61 9.82
N LEU A 102 -17.60 -28.59 8.49
CA LEU A 102 -18.77 -28.29 7.64
C LEU A 102 -19.86 -29.36 7.79
N ALA A 103 -19.51 -30.64 7.81
CA ALA A 103 -20.47 -31.73 7.99
C ALA A 103 -21.14 -31.70 9.38
N GLN A 104 -20.44 -31.25 10.42
CA GLN A 104 -21.02 -31.09 11.76
C GLN A 104 -22.02 -29.94 11.84
N LEU A 105 -21.75 -28.84 11.15
CA LEU A 105 -22.52 -27.60 11.26
C LEU A 105 -23.60 -27.44 10.18
N ALA A 106 -23.60 -28.27 9.16
CA ALA A 106 -24.45 -28.15 7.98
C ALA A 106 -24.68 -29.51 7.31
N GLU A 107 -25.61 -29.56 6.36
CA GLU A 107 -25.74 -30.68 5.44
C GLU A 107 -24.68 -30.55 4.35
N LEU A 108 -23.69 -31.44 4.37
CA LEU A 108 -22.57 -31.45 3.42
C LEU A 108 -22.80 -32.50 2.33
N ALA A 109 -22.70 -32.06 1.08
CA ALA A 109 -22.60 -32.93 -0.09
C ALA A 109 -21.42 -32.51 -0.96
N ILE A 110 -20.65 -33.48 -1.45
CA ILE A 110 -19.50 -33.24 -2.33
C ILE A 110 -19.68 -34.08 -3.58
N ALA A 111 -19.61 -33.43 -4.74
CA ALA A 111 -19.50 -34.11 -6.02
C ALA A 111 -18.11 -33.87 -6.60
N SER A 112 -17.41 -34.91 -7.05
CA SER A 112 -16.06 -34.74 -7.62
C SER A 112 -15.75 -35.77 -8.70
N ARG A 113 -14.85 -35.40 -9.60
CA ARG A 113 -14.29 -36.30 -10.61
C ARG A 113 -12.85 -35.92 -10.91
N THR A 114 -11.96 -36.91 -10.89
CA THR A 114 -10.58 -36.73 -11.33
C THR A 114 -10.48 -36.63 -12.86
N GLY A 115 -9.43 -36.00 -13.37
CA GLY A 115 -9.21 -35.88 -14.82
C GLY A 115 -9.09 -37.22 -15.55
N GLU A 116 -8.65 -38.27 -14.85
CA GLU A 116 -8.45 -39.63 -15.40
C GLU A 116 -9.72 -40.48 -15.36
N SER A 117 -10.66 -40.19 -14.45
CA SER A 117 -11.89 -40.97 -14.29
C SER A 117 -12.97 -40.55 -15.31
N GLN A 118 -13.69 -41.54 -15.86
CA GLN A 118 -14.86 -41.29 -16.69
C GLN A 118 -16.13 -41.00 -15.87
N THR A 119 -16.17 -41.44 -14.61
CA THR A 119 -17.35 -41.31 -13.74
C THR A 119 -17.04 -40.37 -12.59
N GLY A 120 -17.93 -39.41 -12.37
CA GLY A 120 -17.93 -38.59 -11.15
C GLY A 120 -18.83 -39.20 -10.10
N TRP A 121 -18.58 -38.86 -8.86
CA TRP A 121 -19.34 -39.36 -7.72
C TRP A 121 -19.85 -38.20 -6.89
N GLN A 122 -21.07 -38.33 -6.39
CA GLN A 122 -21.66 -37.45 -5.39
C GLN A 122 -21.83 -38.23 -4.09
N VAL A 123 -21.38 -37.63 -2.98
CA VAL A 123 -21.37 -38.23 -1.65
C VAL A 123 -21.99 -37.26 -0.66
N TRP A 124 -22.87 -37.78 0.19
CA TRP A 124 -23.48 -37.05 1.30
C TRP A 124 -22.90 -37.53 2.62
N TYR A 125 -22.66 -36.60 3.53
CA TYR A 125 -21.98 -36.90 4.80
C TYR A 125 -22.92 -36.70 5.99
N SER A 126 -22.75 -37.54 7.00
CA SER A 126 -23.39 -37.40 8.30
C SER A 126 -22.67 -36.31 9.11
N THR A 127 -23.27 -35.92 10.24
CA THR A 127 -22.64 -35.01 11.20
C THR A 127 -21.35 -35.59 11.80
N THR A 128 -21.11 -36.89 11.71
CA THR A 128 -19.85 -37.52 12.15
C THR A 128 -18.83 -37.66 11.02
N GLY A 129 -19.12 -37.12 9.82
CA GLY A 129 -18.24 -37.20 8.66
C GLY A 129 -18.27 -38.53 7.90
N THR A 130 -19.18 -39.45 8.28
CA THR A 130 -19.33 -40.74 7.60
C THR A 130 -20.24 -40.61 6.39
N VAL A 131 -19.98 -41.39 5.33
CA VAL A 131 -20.85 -41.42 4.15
C VAL A 131 -22.26 -41.92 4.52
N LEU A 132 -23.28 -41.11 4.21
CA LEU A 132 -24.69 -41.47 4.32
C LEU A 132 -25.18 -42.16 3.04
N ASP A 133 -24.81 -41.59 1.90
CA ASP A 133 -25.19 -42.08 0.59
C ASP A 133 -24.13 -41.67 -0.45
N GLN A 134 -24.07 -42.42 -1.55
CA GLN A 134 -23.19 -42.12 -2.67
C GLN A 134 -23.80 -42.58 -4.00
N GLU A 135 -23.73 -41.74 -5.02
CA GLU A 135 -24.25 -42.08 -6.34
C GLU A 135 -23.35 -41.56 -7.48
N PRO A 136 -23.35 -42.23 -8.65
CA PRO A 136 -22.64 -41.73 -9.82
C PRO A 136 -23.33 -40.48 -10.38
N VAL A 137 -22.56 -39.44 -10.69
CA VAL A 137 -23.08 -38.17 -11.22
C VAL A 137 -22.28 -37.71 -12.44
N ALA A 138 -22.98 -37.10 -13.40
CA ALA A 138 -22.34 -36.44 -14.54
C ALA A 138 -21.79 -35.07 -14.13
N ILE A 139 -20.47 -34.96 -14.04
CA ILE A 139 -19.74 -33.74 -13.66
C ILE A 139 -18.48 -33.57 -14.52
N ALA A 140 -18.06 -32.33 -14.78
CA ALA A 140 -16.74 -32.05 -15.35
C ALA A 140 -15.61 -32.41 -14.36
N PRO A 141 -14.34 -32.54 -14.77
CA PRO A 141 -13.25 -32.72 -13.83
C PRO A 141 -13.17 -31.54 -12.85
N GLY A 142 -12.93 -31.83 -11.57
CA GLY A 142 -12.97 -30.85 -10.49
C GLY A 142 -13.93 -31.27 -9.38
N THR A 143 -14.20 -30.34 -8.46
CA THR A 143 -15.03 -30.60 -7.27
C THR A 143 -16.15 -29.57 -7.12
N ILE A 144 -17.30 -30.01 -6.62
CA ILE A 144 -18.41 -29.18 -6.19
C ILE A 144 -18.69 -29.51 -4.72
N VAL A 145 -18.46 -28.55 -3.84
CA VAL A 145 -18.80 -28.62 -2.41
C VAL A 145 -20.12 -27.87 -2.21
N THR A 146 -21.14 -28.56 -1.71
CA THR A 146 -22.45 -27.98 -1.39
C THR A 146 -22.68 -28.08 0.12
N VAL A 147 -22.82 -26.92 0.77
CA VAL A 147 -23.09 -26.78 2.19
C VAL A 147 -24.48 -26.17 2.33
N SER A 148 -25.44 -26.95 2.82
CA SER A 148 -26.86 -26.52 2.94
C SER A 148 -27.29 -26.44 4.39
N HIS A 149 -28.28 -25.60 4.69
CA HIS A 149 -28.81 -25.45 6.04
C HIS A 149 -27.70 -25.16 7.10
N LEU A 150 -26.73 -24.31 6.77
CA LEU A 150 -25.62 -23.94 7.66
C LEU A 150 -26.13 -23.47 9.02
N PHE A 151 -25.61 -24.04 10.11
CA PHE A 151 -26.00 -23.80 11.51
C PHE A 151 -27.41 -24.27 11.91
N ALA A 152 -28.03 -25.23 11.20
CA ALA A 152 -29.38 -25.72 11.52
C ALA A 152 -29.50 -26.26 12.95
N ASN A 153 -28.44 -26.93 13.41
CA ASN A 153 -28.38 -27.53 14.73
C ASN A 153 -27.98 -26.51 15.81
N TRP A 154 -27.77 -25.23 15.45
CA TRP A 154 -27.31 -24.16 16.34
C TRP A 154 -28.05 -22.84 16.09
N GLU A 155 -29.37 -22.86 16.30
CA GLU A 155 -30.27 -21.73 16.00
C GLU A 155 -29.88 -20.41 16.72
N THR A 156 -29.42 -20.48 17.97
CA THR A 156 -28.94 -19.30 18.70
C THR A 156 -27.75 -18.63 18.01
N ARG A 157 -26.87 -19.40 17.35
CA ARG A 157 -25.76 -18.88 16.56
C ARG A 157 -26.24 -18.21 15.29
N ARG A 158 -27.21 -18.80 14.57
CA ARG A 158 -27.83 -18.16 13.39
C ARG A 158 -28.40 -16.79 13.71
N GLN A 159 -29.10 -16.68 14.86
CA GLN A 159 -29.71 -15.43 15.31
C GLN A 159 -28.68 -14.38 15.75
N ALA A 160 -27.51 -14.82 16.22
CA ALA A 160 -26.42 -13.94 16.63
C ALA A 160 -25.56 -13.44 15.45
N LEU A 161 -25.72 -13.99 14.25
CA LEU A 161 -24.95 -13.56 13.09
C LEU A 161 -25.28 -12.12 12.66
N PRO A 162 -24.34 -11.42 12.01
CA PRO A 162 -24.58 -10.09 11.47
C PRO A 162 -25.76 -10.05 10.50
N SER A 163 -26.22 -8.84 10.16
CA SER A 163 -27.25 -8.67 9.13
C SER A 163 -26.85 -9.32 7.80
N LEU A 164 -27.83 -9.74 7.00
CA LEU A 164 -27.58 -10.37 5.70
C LEU A 164 -26.62 -9.54 4.81
N SER A 165 -26.80 -8.22 4.78
CA SER A 165 -25.92 -7.34 4.01
C SER A 165 -24.46 -7.36 4.51
N ALA A 166 -24.25 -7.43 5.83
CA ALA A 166 -22.92 -7.53 6.41
C ALA A 166 -22.27 -8.90 6.12
N GLN A 167 -23.05 -9.99 6.19
CA GLN A 167 -22.56 -11.33 5.85
C GLN A 167 -22.15 -11.43 4.37
N LEU A 168 -22.97 -10.93 3.45
CA LEU A 168 -22.64 -10.89 2.03
C LEU A 168 -21.38 -10.05 1.80
N LYS A 169 -21.28 -8.87 2.42
CA LYS A 169 -20.07 -8.05 2.33
C LYS A 169 -18.81 -8.78 2.81
N LEU A 170 -18.92 -9.60 3.86
CA LEU A 170 -17.82 -10.42 4.35
C LEU A 170 -17.41 -11.48 3.32
N VAL A 171 -18.38 -12.19 2.72
CA VAL A 171 -18.13 -13.16 1.64
C VAL A 171 -17.42 -12.49 0.46
N GLN A 172 -17.91 -11.33 0.02
CA GLN A 172 -17.29 -10.57 -1.04
C GLN A 172 -15.84 -10.19 -0.71
N LEU A 173 -15.59 -9.69 0.50
CA LEU A 173 -14.24 -9.32 0.94
C LEU A 173 -13.29 -10.51 0.99
N THR A 174 -13.76 -11.68 1.46
CA THR A 174 -12.99 -12.92 1.46
C THR A 174 -12.59 -13.32 0.06
N ILE A 175 -13.53 -13.28 -0.90
CA ILE A 175 -13.23 -13.60 -2.31
C ILE A 175 -12.23 -12.60 -2.90
N TYR A 176 -12.36 -11.30 -2.58
CA TYR A 176 -11.40 -10.28 -3.02
C TYR A 176 -9.98 -10.53 -2.50
N GLN A 177 -9.87 -10.92 -1.23
CA GLN A 177 -8.59 -11.25 -0.61
C GLN A 177 -7.94 -12.47 -1.28
N LEU A 178 -8.71 -13.54 -1.51
CA LEU A 178 -8.22 -14.74 -2.19
C LEU A 178 -7.82 -14.44 -3.64
N ALA A 179 -8.60 -13.64 -4.36
CA ALA A 179 -8.29 -13.25 -5.74
C ALA A 179 -7.01 -12.40 -5.85
N LEU A 180 -6.72 -11.55 -4.87
CA LEU A 180 -5.46 -10.78 -4.83
C LEU A 180 -4.25 -11.68 -4.62
N CYS A 181 -4.35 -12.66 -3.72
CA CYS A 181 -3.29 -13.65 -3.46
C CYS A 181 -3.10 -14.65 -4.61
N HIS A 182 -4.18 -15.00 -5.31
CA HIS A 182 -4.20 -15.99 -6.39
C HIS A 182 -4.76 -15.38 -7.68
N PRO A 183 -4.01 -14.44 -8.30
CA PRO A 183 -4.49 -13.65 -9.43
C PRO A 183 -4.73 -14.49 -10.69
N HIS A 184 -4.17 -15.69 -10.78
CA HIS A 184 -4.34 -16.61 -11.91
C HIS A 184 -5.74 -17.28 -11.96
N ILE A 185 -6.57 -17.11 -10.94
CA ILE A 185 -7.89 -17.76 -10.82
C ILE A 185 -9.00 -16.83 -11.30
N THR A 186 -9.91 -17.36 -12.11
CA THR A 186 -11.16 -16.69 -12.46
C THR A 186 -12.24 -17.00 -11.43
N TRP A 187 -12.87 -15.97 -10.87
CA TRP A 187 -13.94 -16.08 -9.88
C TRP A 187 -15.27 -15.68 -10.48
N GLN A 188 -16.27 -16.56 -10.40
CA GLN A 188 -17.65 -16.27 -10.80
C GLN A 188 -18.55 -16.40 -9.57
N VAL A 189 -19.21 -15.32 -9.18
CA VAL A 189 -20.01 -15.30 -7.95
C VAL A 189 -21.45 -14.99 -8.29
N GLN A 190 -22.36 -15.84 -7.83
CA GLN A 190 -23.80 -15.73 -8.03
C GLN A 190 -24.52 -15.63 -6.68
N GLN A 191 -25.63 -14.90 -6.68
CA GLN A 191 -26.55 -14.84 -5.54
C GLN A 191 -27.94 -15.22 -6.05
N ASN A 192 -28.52 -16.30 -5.52
CA ASN A 192 -29.84 -16.80 -5.94
C ASN A 192 -29.94 -16.97 -7.47
N ASP A 193 -28.99 -17.69 -8.07
CA ASP A 193 -28.89 -17.94 -9.52
C ASP A 193 -28.71 -16.68 -10.40
N GLN A 194 -28.50 -15.51 -9.78
CA GLN A 194 -28.22 -14.26 -10.50
C GLN A 194 -26.75 -13.88 -10.38
N PRO A 195 -26.10 -13.43 -11.48
CA PRO A 195 -24.73 -12.95 -11.42
C PRO A 195 -24.57 -11.80 -10.42
N TRP A 196 -23.67 -11.96 -9.46
CA TRP A 196 -23.36 -10.92 -8.48
C TRP A 196 -22.12 -10.14 -8.87
N PHE A 197 -20.99 -10.82 -9.06
CA PHE A 197 -19.78 -10.23 -9.64
C PHE A 197 -18.88 -11.31 -10.24
N THR A 198 -17.90 -10.88 -11.03
CA THR A 198 -16.90 -11.76 -11.65
C THR A 198 -15.54 -11.07 -11.58
N LEU A 199 -14.51 -11.83 -11.23
CA LEU A 199 -13.11 -11.41 -11.30
C LEU A 199 -12.39 -12.31 -12.31
N TYR A 200 -11.84 -11.70 -13.34
CA TYR A 200 -11.06 -12.40 -14.35
C TYR A 200 -9.63 -12.58 -13.89
N SER A 201 -9.03 -13.71 -14.27
CA SER A 201 -7.63 -13.97 -14.00
C SER A 201 -6.72 -12.91 -14.62
N GLY A 202 -5.60 -12.67 -13.96
CA GLY A 202 -4.56 -11.73 -14.34
C GLY A 202 -3.19 -12.27 -13.97
N LYS A 203 -2.14 -11.58 -14.42
CA LYS A 203 -0.75 -12.00 -14.16
C LYS A 203 -0.36 -11.83 -12.69
N ASN A 204 -0.90 -10.81 -12.03
CA ASN A 204 -0.58 -10.42 -10.67
C ASN A 204 -1.71 -9.57 -10.08
N ALA A 205 -1.57 -9.16 -8.81
CA ALA A 205 -2.59 -8.38 -8.10
C ALA A 205 -2.89 -7.01 -8.76
N ARG A 206 -1.98 -6.43 -9.56
CA ARG A 206 -2.21 -5.18 -10.31
C ARG A 206 -3.35 -5.30 -11.32
N PHE A 207 -3.60 -6.51 -11.86
CA PHE A 207 -4.72 -6.78 -12.76
C PHE A 207 -6.04 -7.04 -12.03
N ILE A 208 -5.98 -7.50 -10.78
CA ILE A 208 -7.16 -7.84 -9.99
C ILE A 208 -7.71 -6.60 -9.29
N LEU A 209 -6.83 -5.75 -8.76
CA LEU A 209 -7.20 -4.62 -7.92
C LEU A 209 -8.15 -3.60 -8.60
N PRO A 210 -7.99 -3.23 -9.89
CA PRO A 210 -8.96 -2.42 -10.64
C PRO A 210 -10.35 -3.06 -10.81
N GLN A 211 -10.44 -4.40 -10.83
CA GLN A 211 -11.71 -5.11 -10.94
C GLN A 211 -12.51 -5.02 -9.64
N ILE A 212 -11.80 -4.94 -8.51
CA ILE A 212 -12.38 -4.76 -7.18
C ILE A 212 -12.69 -3.27 -6.91
N LEU A 213 -11.72 -2.40 -7.23
CA LEU A 213 -11.80 -0.96 -7.06
C LEU A 213 -12.04 -0.28 -8.40
N ARG A 214 -13.33 -0.17 -8.78
CA ARG A 214 -13.74 0.37 -10.10
C ARG A 214 -13.24 1.77 -10.45
N GLU A 215 -12.84 2.56 -9.45
CA GLU A 215 -12.29 3.92 -9.61
C GLU A 215 -10.77 3.93 -9.82
N VAL A 216 -10.09 2.77 -9.69
CA VAL A 216 -8.65 2.64 -9.82
C VAL A 216 -8.32 2.02 -11.16
N HIS A 217 -7.45 2.66 -11.94
CA HIS A 217 -6.98 2.11 -13.21
C HIS A 217 -5.62 1.44 -13.04
N SER A 218 -5.30 0.50 -13.95
CA SER A 218 -4.01 -0.20 -13.92
C SER A 218 -2.82 0.75 -14.07
N GLU A 219 -2.99 1.91 -14.69
CA GLU A 219 -1.97 2.96 -14.83
C GLU A 219 -1.72 3.76 -13.55
N ASP A 220 -2.67 3.75 -12.62
CA ASP A 220 -2.52 4.38 -11.30
C ASP A 220 -1.78 3.50 -10.29
N LEU A 221 -1.41 2.29 -10.71
CA LEU A 221 -0.76 1.28 -9.88
C LEU A 221 0.66 1.05 -10.37
N VAL A 222 1.58 0.87 -9.42
CA VAL A 222 2.93 0.36 -9.65
C VAL A 222 3.03 -1.00 -9.00
N GLU A 223 3.68 -1.92 -9.70
CA GLU A 223 4.05 -3.23 -9.16
C GLU A 223 5.56 -3.25 -8.99
N TRP A 224 6.01 -3.80 -7.87
CA TRP A 224 7.42 -4.01 -7.58
C TRP A 224 7.60 -5.33 -6.86
N GLN A 225 8.65 -6.07 -7.22
CA GLN A 225 8.98 -7.34 -6.59
C GLN A 225 10.48 -7.43 -6.35
N THR A 226 10.84 -8.03 -5.22
CA THR A 226 12.23 -8.27 -4.85
C THR A 226 12.35 -9.60 -4.13
N GLU A 227 13.44 -10.30 -4.40
CA GLU A 227 13.86 -11.43 -3.59
C GLU A 227 14.63 -10.93 -2.36
N LEU A 228 14.52 -11.66 -1.26
CA LEU A 228 15.30 -11.47 -0.05
C LEU A 228 16.33 -12.60 -0.01
N ASN A 229 17.60 -12.23 -0.14
CA ASN A 229 18.69 -13.16 0.10
C ASN A 229 18.81 -13.39 1.60
N TYR A 230 18.10 -14.39 2.11
CA TYR A 230 18.40 -14.91 3.43
C TYR A 230 19.71 -15.70 3.30
N SER A 231 20.77 -15.29 4.02
CA SER A 231 21.84 -16.21 4.38
C SER A 231 21.45 -16.81 5.74
N PRO A 232 20.75 -17.95 5.76
CA PRO A 232 20.58 -18.65 7.01
C PRO A 232 21.96 -19.08 7.49
N ALA A 233 22.40 -18.55 8.63
CA ALA A 233 23.58 -19.09 9.31
C ALA A 233 23.37 -20.56 9.73
N ASP A 234 22.13 -21.08 9.71
CA ASP A 234 21.75 -22.37 10.33
C ASP A 234 20.80 -23.27 9.52
N SER A 235 20.62 -23.14 8.19
CA SER A 235 19.77 -24.08 7.43
C SER A 235 20.54 -24.92 6.40
N VAL A 236 20.59 -26.23 6.67
CA VAL A 236 21.30 -27.27 5.91
C VAL A 236 20.42 -27.85 4.77
N THR A 237 19.43 -27.11 4.25
CA THR A 237 18.49 -27.65 3.24
C THR A 237 18.39 -26.74 2.02
N GLU A 238 18.93 -27.20 0.89
CA GLU A 238 19.07 -26.52 -0.42
C GLU A 238 17.75 -26.35 -1.21
N THR A 239 16.57 -26.53 -0.61
CA THR A 239 15.30 -26.69 -1.34
C THR A 239 14.15 -25.73 -1.01
N SER A 240 14.31 -24.76 -0.10
CA SER A 240 13.25 -23.76 0.11
C SER A 240 13.29 -22.65 -0.95
N ALA A 241 12.12 -22.32 -1.51
CA ALA A 241 11.98 -21.20 -2.44
C ALA A 241 12.46 -19.90 -1.77
N PRO A 242 13.14 -18.99 -2.50
CA PRO A 242 13.68 -17.78 -1.92
C PRO A 242 12.55 -16.91 -1.35
N ALA A 243 12.77 -16.35 -0.17
CA ALA A 243 11.85 -15.39 0.40
C ALA A 243 11.72 -14.20 -0.56
N SER A 244 10.51 -13.72 -0.82
CA SER A 244 10.28 -12.59 -1.71
C SER A 244 9.20 -11.66 -1.19
N LEU A 245 9.29 -10.39 -1.60
CA LEU A 245 8.34 -9.34 -1.31
C LEU A 245 7.79 -8.83 -2.64
N ALA A 246 6.48 -8.91 -2.83
CA ALA A 246 5.77 -8.25 -3.91
C ALA A 246 4.87 -7.14 -3.35
N ILE A 247 4.88 -5.99 -3.99
CA ILE A 247 4.00 -4.86 -3.66
C ILE A 247 3.26 -4.39 -4.91
N VAL A 248 1.98 -4.10 -4.73
CA VAL A 248 1.16 -3.35 -5.69
C VAL A 248 0.70 -2.09 -4.98
N LEU A 249 1.24 -0.96 -5.41
CA LEU A 249 1.10 0.33 -4.77
C LEU A 249 0.33 1.29 -5.68
N GLY A 250 -0.69 1.94 -5.13
CA GLY A 250 -1.35 3.09 -5.74
C GLY A 250 -0.44 4.31 -5.74
N LEU A 251 -0.27 4.92 -6.91
CA LEU A 251 0.48 6.16 -7.06
C LEU A 251 -0.14 7.26 -6.18
N PRO A 252 0.62 7.91 -5.28
CA PRO A 252 0.07 8.84 -4.29
C PRO A 252 -0.70 10.03 -4.87
N ASP A 253 -0.40 10.46 -6.09
CA ASP A 253 -1.05 11.56 -6.80
C ASP A 253 -2.40 11.17 -7.46
N ARG A 254 -2.65 9.88 -7.65
CA ARG A 254 -3.80 9.37 -8.46
C ARG A 254 -4.67 8.39 -7.70
N CYS A 255 -4.07 7.49 -6.92
CA CYS A 255 -4.74 6.34 -6.31
C CYS A 255 -4.61 6.38 -4.78
N HIS A 256 -5.56 7.07 -4.16
CA HIS A 256 -5.64 7.24 -2.70
C HIS A 256 -7.09 7.21 -2.20
N ARG A 257 -7.30 6.89 -0.91
CA ARG A 257 -8.64 6.78 -0.30
C ARG A 257 -8.83 7.73 0.87
N ARG A 258 -10.09 7.94 1.26
CA ARG A 258 -10.46 8.72 2.46
C ARG A 258 -10.39 7.92 3.76
N ARG A 259 -10.23 6.60 3.68
CA ARG A 259 -10.20 5.67 4.81
C ARG A 259 -9.00 4.72 4.67
N PRO A 260 -8.42 4.21 5.77
CA PRO A 260 -7.34 3.23 5.75
C PRO A 260 -7.85 1.80 5.48
N ASP A 261 -8.74 1.63 4.50
CA ASP A 261 -9.43 0.35 4.28
C ASP A 261 -8.74 -0.55 3.23
N TRP A 262 -7.75 -0.02 2.51
CA TRP A 262 -7.10 -0.65 1.35
C TRP A 262 -5.58 -0.82 1.46
N VAL A 263 -5.07 -0.87 2.69
CA VAL A 263 -3.77 -1.49 2.97
C VAL A 263 -4.06 -2.95 3.34
N LYS A 264 -3.47 -3.88 2.59
CA LYS A 264 -3.67 -5.32 2.73
C LYS A 264 -2.33 -6.03 2.73
N ILE A 265 -2.12 -6.89 3.72
CA ILE A 265 -0.91 -7.68 3.87
C ILE A 265 -1.30 -9.15 3.65
N ALA A 266 -0.54 -9.83 2.81
CA ALA A 266 -0.66 -11.25 2.56
C ALA A 266 0.67 -11.95 2.83
N ILE A 267 0.60 -13.18 3.35
CA ILE A 267 1.75 -14.06 3.56
C ILE A 267 1.42 -15.42 2.97
N ASN A 268 2.29 -15.96 2.10
CA ASN A 268 2.17 -17.28 1.48
C ASN A 268 0.75 -17.59 0.93
N GLY A 269 0.12 -16.61 0.29
CA GLY A 269 -1.19 -16.77 -0.34
C GLY A 269 -2.39 -16.45 0.56
N ARG A 270 -2.19 -16.08 1.84
CA ARG A 270 -3.29 -15.65 2.72
C ARG A 270 -3.20 -14.17 3.06
N CYS A 271 -4.30 -13.44 2.86
CA CYS A 271 -4.46 -12.13 3.48
C CYS A 271 -4.62 -12.30 4.99
N ILE A 272 -3.82 -11.56 5.75
CA ILE A 272 -3.81 -11.59 7.22
C ILE A 272 -3.96 -10.17 7.76
N GLN A 273 -4.44 -10.05 8.99
CA GLN A 273 -4.40 -8.80 9.70
C GLN A 273 -3.00 -8.63 10.27
N PHE A 274 -2.29 -7.59 9.83
CA PHE A 274 -0.94 -7.34 10.32
C PHE A 274 -0.79 -5.85 10.62
N PRO A 275 -1.35 -5.36 11.75
CA PRO A 275 -1.41 -3.93 12.05
C PRO A 275 -0.06 -3.23 12.01
N GLU A 276 1.02 -3.91 12.42
CA GLU A 276 2.38 -3.35 12.43
C GLU A 276 2.88 -3.01 11.02
N LEU A 277 2.70 -3.91 10.04
CA LEU A 277 3.07 -3.68 8.64
C LEU A 277 2.06 -2.77 7.93
N GLU A 278 0.77 -2.87 8.26
CA GLU A 278 -0.24 -1.94 7.74
C GLU A 278 0.06 -0.50 8.16
N GLN A 279 0.37 -0.27 9.43
CA GLN A 279 0.75 1.05 9.94
C GLN A 279 2.06 1.53 9.34
N LEU A 280 3.03 0.63 9.12
CA LEU A 280 4.29 0.98 8.45
C LEU A 280 4.02 1.54 7.05
N VAL A 281 3.23 0.84 6.22
CA VAL A 281 2.86 1.31 4.87
C VAL A 281 2.17 2.68 4.94
N ILE A 282 1.21 2.85 5.85
CA ILE A 282 0.49 4.12 6.03
C ILE A 282 1.45 5.24 6.41
N GLN A 283 2.39 4.99 7.34
CA GLN A 283 3.35 5.99 7.81
C GLN A 283 4.36 6.37 6.72
N THR A 284 4.91 5.39 6.01
CA THR A 284 5.86 5.62 4.89
C THR A 284 5.24 6.47 3.80
N LEU A 285 3.98 6.23 3.45
CA LEU A 285 3.27 6.96 2.39
C LEU A 285 2.58 8.25 2.87
N ARG A 286 2.55 8.52 4.17
CA ARG A 286 1.84 9.67 4.74
C ARG A 286 2.32 11.01 4.17
N ARG A 287 3.61 11.11 3.84
CA ARG A 287 4.22 12.34 3.30
C ARG A 287 4.06 12.49 1.78
N THR A 288 3.77 11.40 1.07
CA THR A 288 3.57 11.43 -0.39
C THR A 288 2.10 11.61 -0.76
N LEU A 289 1.18 11.25 0.14
CA LEU A 289 -0.26 11.38 -0.06
C LEU A 289 -0.77 12.80 0.25
N PRO A 290 -1.88 13.24 -0.40
CA PRO A 290 -2.58 14.44 0.00
C PRO A 290 -3.10 14.37 1.44
N ARG A 291 -3.37 15.53 2.03
CA ARG A 291 -3.87 15.63 3.41
C ARG A 291 -5.16 14.82 3.58
N ASP A 292 -5.24 14.09 4.71
CA ASP A 292 -6.38 13.24 5.08
C ASP A 292 -6.72 12.18 4.00
N ARG A 293 -5.67 11.64 3.37
CA ARG A 293 -5.75 10.49 2.46
C ARG A 293 -4.91 9.31 2.96
N PHE A 294 -5.32 8.13 2.54
CA PHE A 294 -4.70 6.85 2.87
C PHE A 294 -4.31 6.12 1.58
N PRO A 295 -3.23 5.31 1.63
CA PRO A 295 -2.75 4.61 0.45
C PRO A 295 -3.67 3.46 0.05
N VAL A 296 -3.60 3.12 -1.22
CA VAL A 296 -4.03 1.80 -1.73
C VAL A 296 -2.76 0.99 -1.89
N CYS A 297 -2.62 -0.10 -1.15
CA CYS A 297 -1.42 -0.92 -1.18
C CYS A 297 -1.75 -2.38 -0.85
N PHE A 298 -1.31 -3.28 -1.71
CA PHE A 298 -1.31 -4.72 -1.45
C PHE A 298 0.12 -5.19 -1.35
N VAL A 299 0.47 -5.80 -0.22
CA VAL A 299 1.79 -6.35 0.07
C VAL A 299 1.65 -7.86 0.19
N HIS A 300 2.44 -8.63 -0.55
CA HIS A 300 2.46 -10.08 -0.47
C HIS A 300 3.88 -10.56 -0.17
N LEU A 301 4.04 -11.14 1.02
CA LEU A 301 5.27 -11.76 1.47
C LEU A 301 5.24 -13.25 1.12
N GLN A 302 6.27 -13.72 0.44
CA GLN A 302 6.58 -15.13 0.33
C GLN A 302 7.72 -15.41 1.31
N ALA A 303 7.43 -16.10 2.41
CA ALA A 303 8.43 -16.43 3.43
C ALA A 303 8.57 -17.95 3.55
N ASP A 304 9.72 -18.40 4.04
CA ASP A 304 9.95 -19.81 4.35
C ASP A 304 8.93 -20.24 5.43
N PRO A 305 8.15 -21.31 5.22
CA PRO A 305 7.17 -21.79 6.19
C PRO A 305 7.72 -21.99 7.61
N THR A 306 9.00 -22.35 7.76
CA THR A 306 9.67 -22.55 9.07
C THR A 306 9.86 -21.26 9.87
N THR A 307 9.74 -20.11 9.20
CA THR A 307 9.82 -18.77 9.78
C THR A 307 8.45 -18.23 10.20
N ILE A 308 7.38 -18.99 9.93
CA ILE A 308 6.00 -18.57 10.12
C ILE A 308 5.30 -19.50 11.11
N ASP A 309 4.71 -18.94 12.16
CA ASP A 309 3.80 -19.69 13.04
C ASP A 309 2.35 -19.30 12.75
N TRP A 310 1.64 -20.22 12.11
CA TRP A 310 0.22 -20.10 11.76
C TRP A 310 -0.74 -20.44 12.90
N ASN A 311 -0.28 -21.00 14.02
CA ASN A 311 -1.15 -21.54 15.07
C ASN A 311 -1.69 -20.51 16.06
N ARG A 312 -1.62 -19.20 15.75
CA ARG A 312 -2.09 -18.13 16.64
C ARG A 312 -3.61 -17.96 16.67
N HIS A 313 -4.32 -18.22 15.57
CA HIS A 313 -5.76 -18.07 15.48
C HIS A 313 -6.39 -19.21 14.66
N PRO A 314 -7.55 -19.80 15.05
CA PRO A 314 -8.22 -20.87 14.29
C PRO A 314 -8.46 -20.51 12.82
N ALA A 315 -8.83 -19.25 12.58
CA ALA A 315 -9.08 -18.69 11.26
C ALA A 315 -7.81 -18.27 10.46
N LYS A 316 -6.60 -18.48 11.00
CA LYS A 316 -5.29 -18.13 10.40
C LYS A 316 -5.11 -16.66 9.98
N SER A 317 -5.94 -15.77 10.53
CA SER A 317 -5.93 -14.33 10.23
C SER A 317 -4.75 -13.58 10.88
N ASP A 318 -4.14 -14.17 11.92
CA ASP A 318 -3.01 -13.62 12.67
C ASP A 318 -1.86 -14.62 12.68
N VAL A 319 -0.63 -14.11 12.57
CA VAL A 319 0.57 -14.94 12.36
C VAL A 319 1.75 -14.36 13.14
N TYR A 320 2.66 -15.21 13.62
CA TYR A 320 3.98 -14.76 14.07
C TYR A 320 5.01 -14.97 12.95
N LEU A 321 5.71 -13.91 12.59
CA LEU A 321 6.74 -13.92 11.55
C LEU A 321 8.11 -13.66 12.20
N LYS A 322 9.03 -14.62 12.07
CA LYS A 322 10.43 -14.41 12.49
C LYS A 322 11.08 -13.34 11.61
N HIS A 323 12.10 -12.65 12.15
CA HIS A 323 12.85 -11.61 11.43
C HIS A 323 12.00 -10.44 10.91
N LEU A 324 10.95 -10.06 11.64
CA LEU A 324 10.05 -8.98 11.25
C LEU A 324 10.75 -7.67 10.88
N GLU A 325 11.79 -7.27 11.61
CA GLU A 325 12.54 -6.03 11.31
C GLU A 325 13.13 -6.02 9.89
N GLN A 326 13.62 -7.16 9.39
CA GLN A 326 14.14 -7.24 8.02
C GLN A 326 13.03 -7.08 6.98
N TRP A 327 11.85 -7.64 7.24
CA TRP A 327 10.67 -7.44 6.40
C TRP A 327 10.22 -5.98 6.41
N ARG A 328 10.30 -5.31 7.56
CA ARG A 328 9.98 -3.87 7.69
C ARG A 328 10.94 -3.03 6.85
N ASP A 329 12.24 -3.22 7.02
CA ASP A 329 13.27 -2.47 6.29
C ASP A 329 13.17 -2.68 4.78
N ARG A 330 12.98 -3.94 4.34
CA ARG A 330 12.80 -4.24 2.92
C ARG A 330 11.50 -3.65 2.38
N LEU A 331 10.41 -3.66 3.14
CA LEU A 331 9.13 -3.06 2.72
C LEU A 331 9.25 -1.55 2.52
N VAL A 332 9.90 -0.84 3.45
CA VAL A 332 10.16 0.60 3.31
C VAL A 332 11.00 0.87 2.07
N THR A 333 12.09 0.12 1.91
CA THR A 333 12.99 0.28 0.75
C THR A 333 12.26 -0.01 -0.56
N ALA A 334 11.47 -1.08 -0.63
CA ALA A 334 10.67 -1.45 -1.79
C ALA A 334 9.63 -0.39 -2.16
N ILE A 335 8.97 0.23 -1.17
CA ILE A 335 8.04 1.34 -1.42
C ILE A 335 8.76 2.54 -2.04
N HIS A 336 9.96 2.87 -1.56
CA HIS A 336 10.77 3.96 -2.15
C HIS A 336 11.24 3.62 -3.56
N GLU A 337 11.76 2.41 -3.78
CA GLU A 337 12.17 1.90 -5.09
C GLU A 337 11.00 1.95 -6.09
N ALA A 338 9.82 1.47 -5.69
CA ALA A 338 8.62 1.46 -6.52
C ALA A 338 8.16 2.86 -6.91
N LEU A 339 8.29 3.84 -6.00
CA LEU A 339 7.97 5.24 -6.29
C LEU A 339 9.11 5.99 -7.01
N GLN A 340 10.22 5.31 -7.31
CA GLN A 340 11.47 5.93 -7.80
C GLN A 340 11.93 7.09 -6.92
N LEU A 341 11.62 7.01 -5.62
CA LEU A 341 12.16 7.91 -4.61
C LEU A 341 13.62 7.50 -4.43
N LYS A 342 14.57 8.30 -4.93
CA LYS A 342 16.00 8.04 -4.71
C LYS A 342 16.27 7.89 -3.20
N PRO A 343 17.10 6.92 -2.76
CA PRO A 343 17.43 6.72 -1.34
C PRO A 343 18.06 7.95 -0.68
N GLU A 344 18.64 8.85 -1.47
CA GLU A 344 19.24 10.12 -1.00
C GLU A 344 18.21 11.14 -0.49
N ALA A 345 16.91 10.83 -0.57
CA ALA A 345 15.81 11.69 -0.14
C ALA A 345 15.22 11.32 1.24
N LEU A 346 15.96 10.63 2.12
CA LEU A 346 15.56 10.48 3.53
C LEU A 346 16.72 10.71 4.51
N PRO A 347 16.61 11.72 5.40
CA PRO A 347 17.43 11.83 6.61
C PRO A 347 17.06 10.72 7.61
N GLU A 348 18.02 10.29 8.43
CA GLU A 348 17.99 9.30 9.53
C GLU A 348 16.89 9.49 10.62
N SER A 349 15.89 10.31 10.38
CA SER A 349 14.84 10.68 11.35
C SER A 349 13.72 9.65 11.55
N LEU A 350 13.82 8.44 10.98
CA LEU A 350 12.88 7.35 11.30
C LEU A 350 13.01 6.85 12.76
N TYR A 351 14.00 7.33 13.53
CA TYR A 351 14.20 6.98 14.93
C TYR A 351 13.74 8.00 15.98
N ALA A 352 13.21 9.17 15.59
CA ALA A 352 12.84 10.21 16.57
C ALA A 352 11.32 10.35 16.70
N SER A 353 10.73 9.54 17.59
CA SER A 353 9.40 9.81 18.14
C SER A 353 9.45 11.12 18.95
N ARG A 354 8.39 11.93 18.84
CA ARG A 354 8.07 13.18 19.58
C ARG A 354 8.77 14.47 19.10
N VAL A 355 8.18 15.18 18.12
CA VAL A 355 7.88 16.64 18.16
C VAL A 355 6.83 16.98 17.08
N GLY A 356 5.64 16.40 17.16
CA GLY A 356 4.57 16.62 16.17
C GLY A 356 3.49 17.64 16.56
N GLN A 357 3.63 18.32 17.70
CA GLN A 357 2.49 19.00 18.35
C GLN A 357 2.65 20.51 18.57
N LEU A 358 3.65 21.18 17.97
CA LEU A 358 3.87 22.62 18.18
C LEU A 358 3.75 23.52 16.94
N LEU A 359 3.46 22.98 15.76
CA LEU A 359 3.34 23.77 14.51
C LEU A 359 1.90 23.93 14.00
N LYS A 360 0.94 24.06 14.93
CA LYS A 360 -0.46 24.37 14.60
C LYS A 360 -0.94 25.75 15.07
N THR A 361 -0.02 26.63 15.44
CA THR A 361 -0.33 27.99 15.94
C THR A 361 0.56 29.06 15.28
N ALA A 362 0.54 29.13 13.95
CA ALA A 362 1.07 30.27 13.21
C ALA A 362 0.36 30.44 11.86
N GLU A 363 -0.96 30.34 11.85
CA GLU A 363 -1.79 30.98 10.82
C GLU A 363 -2.65 32.01 11.55
N ALA A 364 -2.06 33.18 11.78
CA ALA A 364 -2.80 34.39 12.10
C ALA A 364 -2.53 35.40 10.99
N GLU A 365 -3.62 35.88 10.40
CA GLU A 365 -3.69 36.98 9.45
C GLU A 365 -2.83 38.16 9.90
N GLN A 366 -1.83 38.58 9.13
CA GLN A 366 -1.47 39.99 8.94
C GLN A 366 -0.72 40.17 7.60
N GLY A 367 -1.19 41.15 6.83
CA GLY A 367 -0.59 41.54 5.56
C GLY A 367 0.71 42.29 5.76
N TYR A 368 1.72 41.94 4.95
CA TYR A 368 2.91 42.75 4.73
C TYR A 368 3.20 42.79 3.23
N ASN A 369 3.25 44.01 2.68
CA ASN A 369 3.78 44.31 1.35
C ASN A 369 5.31 44.25 1.43
N VAL A 370 5.95 43.41 0.61
CA VAL A 370 7.39 43.54 0.33
C VAL A 370 7.60 43.47 -1.18
N ASN A 371 8.01 44.61 -1.71
CA ASN A 371 8.48 44.82 -3.08
C ASN A 371 9.92 44.29 -3.16
N ARG A 372 10.22 43.30 -4.01
CA ARG A 372 11.61 42.89 -4.27
C ARG A 372 11.82 42.62 -5.76
N GLN A 373 12.65 43.45 -6.38
CA GLN A 373 13.12 43.30 -7.75
C GLN A 373 14.13 42.15 -7.83
N ILE A 374 13.93 41.24 -8.80
CA ILE A 374 14.88 40.18 -9.12
C ILE A 374 16.12 40.79 -9.78
N THR A 375 17.26 40.79 -9.08
CA THR A 375 18.56 41.21 -9.64
C THR A 375 19.16 40.09 -10.48
N ALA A 376 19.38 40.37 -11.77
CA ALA A 376 20.06 39.49 -12.70
C ALA A 376 21.58 39.48 -12.41
N ASN A 377 22.18 38.29 -12.28
CA ASN A 377 23.63 38.15 -12.30
C ASN A 377 24.08 36.96 -13.18
N SER A 378 25.22 37.20 -13.82
CA SER A 378 25.72 36.61 -15.06
C SER A 378 26.17 35.15 -14.98
N ALA A 379 26.01 34.46 -16.12
CA ALA A 379 26.28 33.05 -16.34
C ALA A 379 27.77 32.68 -16.42
N ALA A 380 28.09 31.47 -15.98
CA ALA A 380 29.27 30.71 -16.40
C ALA A 380 28.83 29.28 -16.79
N HIS A 381 29.26 28.86 -17.97
CA HIS A 381 28.86 27.67 -18.72
C HIS A 381 29.28 26.34 -18.08
N LEU A 382 28.44 25.30 -18.24
CA LEU A 382 28.85 23.90 -18.43
C LEU A 382 27.82 23.11 -19.29
N SER A 383 28.35 22.53 -20.38
CA SER A 383 27.91 21.42 -21.27
C SER A 383 26.42 21.08 -21.50
N SER A 384 26.10 21.10 -22.80
CA SER A 384 24.87 20.84 -23.53
C SER A 384 24.36 19.38 -23.54
N GLU A 385 23.14 19.19 -23.02
CA GLU A 385 22.09 18.52 -23.78
C GLU A 385 21.13 19.60 -24.28
N SER A 386 20.63 19.48 -25.50
CA SER A 386 19.74 20.47 -26.12
C SER A 386 18.40 20.55 -25.38
N VAL A 387 18.36 21.30 -24.28
CA VAL A 387 17.13 21.63 -23.57
C VAL A 387 16.28 22.46 -24.51
N THR A 388 15.16 21.90 -24.95
CA THR A 388 14.22 22.66 -25.77
C THR A 388 13.75 23.87 -24.96
N PRO A 389 13.85 25.10 -25.51
CA PRO A 389 13.57 26.30 -24.74
C PRO A 389 12.08 26.32 -24.34
N LEU A 390 11.81 26.33 -23.04
CA LEU A 390 10.47 26.55 -22.51
C LEU A 390 10.13 28.03 -22.55
N ARG A 391 8.92 28.36 -22.98
CA ARG A 391 8.44 29.75 -23.03
C ARG A 391 7.33 29.97 -22.01
N ALA A 392 7.52 30.89 -21.08
CA ALA A 392 6.46 31.33 -20.19
C ALA A 392 5.43 32.17 -20.97
N VAL A 393 4.14 31.84 -20.81
CA VAL A 393 3.04 32.45 -21.58
C VAL A 393 2.19 33.37 -20.72
N ALA A 394 1.80 32.91 -19.53
CA ALA A 394 0.92 33.65 -18.65
C ALA A 394 1.01 33.16 -17.20
N GLN A 395 0.65 34.03 -16.27
CA GLN A 395 0.41 33.65 -14.88
C GLN A 395 -1.08 33.38 -14.68
N LEU A 396 -1.41 32.32 -13.95
CA LEU A 396 -2.78 31.94 -13.58
C LEU A 396 -2.94 32.02 -12.06
N HIS A 397 -3.94 32.78 -11.61
CA HIS A 397 -4.30 32.97 -10.21
C HIS A 397 -3.13 33.39 -9.28
N ASN A 398 -2.11 34.05 -9.83
CA ASN A 398 -0.88 34.42 -9.13
C ASN A 398 -0.16 33.25 -8.43
N THR A 399 -0.34 32.03 -8.95
CA THR A 399 0.18 30.79 -8.35
C THR A 399 0.84 29.90 -9.40
N TYR A 400 0.27 29.84 -10.60
CA TYR A 400 0.76 28.96 -11.65
C TYR A 400 1.32 29.75 -12.82
N ILE A 401 2.37 29.22 -13.44
CA ILE A 401 2.92 29.71 -14.70
C ILE A 401 2.53 28.72 -15.79
N ILE A 402 1.85 29.21 -16.82
CA ILE A 402 1.58 28.45 -18.04
C ILE A 402 2.82 28.54 -18.92
N VAL A 403 3.34 27.38 -19.29
CA VAL A 403 4.56 27.25 -20.08
C VAL A 403 4.26 26.48 -21.37
N GLU A 404 4.63 27.09 -22.50
CA GLU A 404 4.59 26.46 -23.82
C GLU A 404 5.78 25.51 -23.97
N HIS A 405 5.49 24.24 -24.27
CA HIS A 405 6.46 23.18 -24.52
C HIS A 405 6.15 22.55 -25.91
N PRO A 406 7.15 22.10 -26.69
CA PRO A 406 6.91 21.52 -28.02
C PRO A 406 5.90 20.37 -28.06
N GLY A 407 5.76 19.61 -26.96
CA GLY A 407 4.82 18.50 -26.83
C GLY A 407 3.47 18.85 -26.20
N GLY A 408 3.19 20.13 -25.88
CA GLY A 408 1.93 20.55 -25.26
C GLY A 408 2.08 21.74 -24.30
N ILE A 409 1.31 21.73 -23.20
CA ILE A 409 1.30 22.82 -22.23
C ILE A 409 1.71 22.29 -20.87
N TRP A 410 2.61 23.00 -20.18
CA TRP A 410 2.99 22.70 -18.81
C TRP A 410 2.41 23.74 -17.86
N LEU A 411 1.90 23.28 -16.73
CA LEU A 411 1.44 24.12 -15.63
C LEU A 411 2.43 23.99 -14.48
N VAL A 412 3.20 25.05 -14.22
CA VAL A 412 4.27 25.07 -13.22
C VAL A 412 3.80 25.84 -12.00
N GLU A 413 3.97 25.28 -10.81
CA GLU A 413 3.69 26.00 -9.56
C GLU A 413 4.88 26.90 -9.22
N GLN A 414 4.64 28.21 -9.09
CA GLN A 414 5.69 29.22 -9.04
C GLN A 414 6.54 29.17 -7.75
N HIS A 415 5.89 28.96 -6.60
CA HIS A 415 6.55 28.93 -5.29
C HIS A 415 7.48 27.73 -5.20
N ILE A 416 6.96 26.56 -5.55
CA ILE A 416 7.65 25.28 -5.49
C ILE A 416 8.79 25.23 -6.52
N ALA A 417 8.60 25.80 -7.71
CA ALA A 417 9.68 25.96 -8.69
C ALA A 417 10.80 26.85 -8.16
N HIS A 418 10.46 28.00 -7.55
CA HIS A 418 11.44 28.92 -7.00
C HIS A 418 12.17 28.34 -5.78
N GLU A 419 11.45 27.60 -4.93
CA GLU A 419 12.01 26.87 -3.80
C GLU A 419 13.09 25.88 -4.25
N ARG A 420 12.85 25.12 -5.33
CA ARG A 420 13.84 24.21 -5.91
C ARG A 420 15.08 24.95 -6.42
N VAL A 421 14.89 26.07 -7.12
CA VAL A 421 16.00 26.91 -7.61
C VAL A 421 16.85 27.39 -6.44
N LEU A 422 16.23 27.97 -5.41
CA LEU A 422 16.93 28.51 -4.24
C LEU A 422 17.64 27.42 -3.43
N PHE A 423 17.00 26.27 -3.26
CA PHE A 423 17.61 25.14 -2.55
C PHE A 423 18.88 24.65 -3.24
N GLU A 424 18.85 24.45 -4.56
CA GLU A 424 20.06 24.01 -5.25
C GLU A 424 21.15 25.07 -5.28
N GLN A 425 20.78 26.36 -5.39
CA GLN A 425 21.74 27.45 -5.22
C GLN A 425 22.39 27.46 -3.84
N LEU A 426 21.62 27.16 -2.78
CA LEU A 426 22.13 27.03 -1.42
C LEU A 426 23.04 25.81 -1.25
N CYS A 427 22.73 24.69 -1.90
CA CYS A 427 23.62 23.52 -1.93
C CYS A 427 24.95 23.84 -2.62
N ASP A 428 24.91 24.60 -3.71
CA ASP A 428 26.10 24.92 -4.51
C ASP A 428 26.96 26.02 -3.88
N ARG A 429 26.32 26.97 -3.20
CA ARG A 429 26.94 28.19 -2.65
C ARG A 429 26.37 28.50 -1.27
N TRP A 430 26.62 27.62 -0.30
CA TRP A 430 26.37 27.93 1.10
C TRP A 430 27.36 29.00 1.56
N SER A 431 26.84 30.11 2.09
CA SER A 431 27.69 31.17 2.63
C SER A 431 27.04 31.82 3.85
N ILE A 432 27.78 31.85 4.94
CA ILE A 432 27.47 32.63 6.14
C ILE A 432 28.16 33.99 6.02
N GLN A 433 27.47 35.08 6.31
CA GLN A 433 28.07 36.42 6.33
C GLN A 433 27.73 37.15 7.65
N PRO A 434 28.56 38.12 8.08
CA PRO A 434 28.35 38.84 9.32
C PRO A 434 27.11 39.73 9.24
N LEU A 435 26.39 39.82 10.36
CA LEU A 435 25.27 40.72 10.55
C LEU A 435 25.76 42.11 10.96
N GLY A 436 25.13 43.17 10.43
CA GLY A 436 25.43 44.55 10.83
C GLY A 436 25.02 44.87 12.27
N THR A 437 24.05 44.14 12.82
CA THR A 437 23.64 44.20 14.23
C THR A 437 23.39 42.78 14.73
N PRO A 438 23.95 42.38 15.90
CA PRO A 438 23.74 41.05 16.43
C PRO A 438 22.25 40.78 16.72
N ILE A 439 21.79 39.57 16.38
CA ILE A 439 20.45 39.08 16.71
C ILE A 439 20.51 38.39 18.07
N LEU A 440 19.66 38.82 19.00
CA LEU A 440 19.57 38.22 20.33
C LEU A 440 18.45 37.17 20.34
N LEU A 441 18.80 35.92 20.65
CA LEU A 441 17.84 34.84 20.87
C LEU A 441 17.88 34.39 22.33
N ASP A 442 16.71 34.29 22.95
CA ASP A 442 16.55 33.76 24.30
C ASP A 442 16.15 32.27 24.29
N HIS A 443 16.37 31.62 25.44
CA HIS A 443 15.89 30.26 25.73
C HIS A 443 16.32 29.17 24.73
N LEU A 444 17.49 29.34 24.10
CA LEU A 444 18.06 28.28 23.26
C LEU A 444 18.55 27.12 24.14
N THR A 445 18.11 25.91 23.79
CA THR A 445 18.61 24.68 24.42
C THR A 445 20.07 24.40 24.01
N PRO A 446 20.84 23.63 24.81
CA PRO A 446 22.20 23.22 24.44
C PRO A 446 22.29 22.59 23.05
N HIS A 447 21.29 21.78 22.68
CA HIS A 447 21.21 21.18 21.35
C HIS A 447 21.03 22.23 20.26
N GLN A 448 20.16 23.23 20.43
CA GLN A 448 19.97 24.29 19.43
C GLN A 448 21.22 25.12 19.21
N ILE A 449 21.98 25.41 20.27
CA ILE A 449 23.26 26.12 20.18
C ILE A 449 24.25 25.27 19.39
N GLU A 450 24.36 23.98 19.71
CA GLU A 450 25.21 23.06 18.98
C GLU A 450 24.85 23.00 17.48
N GLN A 451 23.56 22.97 17.16
CA GLN A 451 23.09 22.98 15.78
C GLN A 451 23.47 24.28 15.05
N LEU A 452 23.26 25.44 15.66
CA LEU A 452 23.63 26.72 15.06
C LEU A 452 25.15 26.81 14.83
N THR A 453 25.95 26.33 15.77
CA THR A 453 27.41 26.25 15.62
C THR A 453 27.83 25.29 14.49
N ARG A 454 27.16 24.15 14.32
CA ARG A 454 27.39 23.22 13.20
C ARG A 454 27.05 23.83 11.84
N LEU A 455 26.12 24.78 11.80
CA LEU A 455 25.79 25.56 10.60
C LEU A 455 26.77 26.71 10.33
N GLU A 456 27.88 26.77 11.08
CA GLU A 456 28.94 27.79 10.97
C GLU A 456 28.48 29.20 11.37
N LEU A 457 27.44 29.30 12.22
CA LEU A 457 26.97 30.57 12.76
C LEU A 457 27.83 31.00 13.96
N ASP A 458 28.13 32.29 14.01
CA ASP A 458 28.85 32.92 15.11
C ASP A 458 27.86 33.21 16.24
N ILE A 459 27.89 32.36 17.27
CA ILE A 459 26.98 32.39 18.42
C ILE A 459 27.78 32.46 19.73
N GLU A 460 27.49 33.47 20.55
CA GLU A 460 28.14 33.68 21.84
C GLU A 460 27.13 33.96 22.96
N PRO A 461 27.44 33.61 24.22
CA PRO A 461 26.56 33.91 25.34
C PRO A 461 26.52 35.43 25.62
N PHE A 462 25.32 35.98 25.84
CA PHE A 462 25.08 37.40 26.11
C PHE A 462 24.15 37.58 27.32
N GLY A 463 24.57 37.10 28.49
CA GLY A 463 23.79 37.14 29.74
C GLY A 463 23.12 35.82 30.10
N GLU A 464 22.17 35.84 31.04
CA GLU A 464 21.47 34.63 31.47
C GLU A 464 20.45 34.17 30.42
N GLN A 465 20.66 32.98 29.85
CA GLN A 465 19.75 32.37 28.85
C GLN A 465 19.53 33.17 27.56
N ILE A 466 20.44 34.11 27.23
CA ILE A 466 20.42 34.91 26.01
C ILE A 466 21.71 34.67 25.22
N TRP A 467 21.58 34.52 23.90
CA TRP A 467 22.67 34.28 22.96
C TRP A 467 22.68 35.34 21.87
N ALA A 468 23.85 35.91 21.61
CA ALA A 468 24.05 36.84 20.52
C ALA A 468 24.56 36.08 19.29
N ILE A 469 23.81 36.19 18.18
CA ILE A 469 24.19 35.65 16.88
C ILE A 469 24.71 36.80 16.02
N ARG A 470 25.96 36.68 15.55
CA ARG A 470 26.67 37.72 14.79
C ARG A 470 26.78 37.44 13.29
N SER A 471 26.38 36.25 12.84
CA SER A 471 26.36 35.91 11.42
C SER A 471 25.08 35.18 11.04
N ALA A 472 24.72 35.22 9.75
CA ALA A 472 23.55 34.53 9.22
C ALA A 472 23.81 34.02 7.79
N PRO A 473 23.04 33.04 7.30
CA PRO A 473 23.07 32.64 5.90
C PRO A 473 22.72 33.83 5.00
N ALA A 474 23.48 34.01 3.90
CA ALA A 474 23.37 35.19 3.04
C ALA A 474 21.94 35.58 2.62
N PRO A 475 21.02 34.64 2.28
CA PRO A 475 19.65 35.02 1.92
C PRO A 475 18.80 35.61 3.05
N LEU A 476 19.23 35.49 4.31
CA LEU A 476 18.49 35.94 5.49
C LEU A 476 18.95 37.31 6.01
N ILE A 477 20.12 37.82 5.60
CA ILE A 477 20.75 39.01 6.21
C ILE A 477 19.88 40.26 6.14
N GLU A 478 19.21 40.49 5.01
CA GLU A 478 18.37 41.67 4.78
C GLU A 478 16.90 41.44 5.15
N ARG A 479 16.57 40.33 5.82
CA ARG A 479 15.18 39.97 6.12
C ARG A 479 14.78 40.33 7.53
N ASP A 480 13.61 40.95 7.66
CA ASP A 480 13.02 41.30 8.95
C ASP A 480 12.71 40.05 9.80
N ASP A 481 12.39 38.91 9.17
CA ASP A 481 12.11 37.63 9.83
C ASP A 481 13.35 36.75 10.08
N CYS A 482 14.56 37.32 9.96
CA CYS A 482 15.82 36.61 10.22
C CYS A 482 15.90 35.96 11.63
N PRO A 483 15.49 36.62 12.73
CA PRO A 483 15.50 36.00 14.06
C PRO A 483 14.64 34.72 14.13
N ASP A 484 13.46 34.75 13.52
CA ASP A 484 12.55 33.61 13.48
C ASP A 484 13.11 32.49 12.59
N ALA A 485 13.79 32.84 11.50
CA ALA A 485 14.46 31.89 10.63
C ALA A 485 15.64 31.20 11.33
N LEU A 486 16.43 31.95 12.10
CA LEU A 486 17.53 31.41 12.92
C LEU A 486 16.99 30.48 14.01
N ARG A 487 15.88 30.83 14.66
CA ARG A 487 15.20 29.92 15.60
C ARG A 487 14.72 28.65 14.93
N GLU A 488 14.14 28.76 13.73
CA GLU A 488 13.65 27.59 12.98
C GLU A 488 14.79 26.63 12.60
N ILE A 489 15.88 27.13 12.01
CA ILE A 489 17.01 26.27 11.63
C ILE A 489 17.74 25.69 12.84
N SER A 490 17.70 26.36 14.00
CA SER A 490 18.25 25.81 15.26
C SER A 490 17.55 24.52 15.72
N LEU A 491 16.30 24.32 15.30
CA LEU A 491 15.51 23.11 15.59
C LEU A 491 15.76 22.00 14.55
N GLY A 492 16.41 22.32 13.43
CA GLY A 492 16.77 21.39 12.37
C GLY A 492 17.91 20.44 12.76
N GLY A 493 18.08 19.38 11.98
CA GLY A 493 19.07 18.33 12.27
C GLY A 493 20.44 18.54 11.59
N ASP A 494 20.44 18.89 10.31
CA ASP A 494 21.65 18.97 9.48
C ASP A 494 21.64 20.19 8.52
N MET A 495 22.78 20.41 7.86
CA MET A 495 22.97 21.51 6.89
C MET A 495 21.91 21.49 5.79
N GLN A 496 21.58 20.32 5.26
CA GLN A 496 20.59 20.18 4.20
C GLN A 496 19.19 20.59 4.69
N THR A 497 18.80 20.23 5.91
CA THR A 497 17.54 20.67 6.53
C THR A 497 17.48 22.19 6.66
N ALA A 498 18.58 22.82 7.07
CA ALA A 498 18.67 24.28 7.13
C ALA A 498 18.55 24.91 5.74
N GLN A 499 19.20 24.35 4.71
CA GLN A 499 19.10 24.81 3.33
C GLN A 499 17.65 24.72 2.80
N VAL A 500 16.94 23.63 3.11
CA VAL A 500 15.52 23.47 2.74
C VAL A 500 14.65 24.52 3.42
N ALA A 501 14.81 24.70 4.74
CA ALA A 501 14.03 25.68 5.50
C ALA A 501 14.27 27.10 4.98
N ILE A 502 15.52 27.47 4.71
CA ILE A 502 15.88 28.78 4.16
C ILE A 502 15.32 28.96 2.76
N ALA A 503 15.43 27.94 1.88
CA ALA A 503 14.88 27.99 0.53
C ALA A 503 13.36 28.21 0.55
N CYS A 504 12.63 27.44 1.37
CA CYS A 504 11.18 27.57 1.55
C CYS A 504 10.79 28.97 2.03
N ARG A 505 11.53 29.50 3.00
CA ARG A 505 11.25 30.81 3.61
C ARG A 505 11.60 31.99 2.70
N THR A 506 12.56 31.80 1.81
CA THR A 506 13.04 32.82 0.87
C THR A 506 12.40 32.73 -0.52
N ALA A 507 11.71 31.65 -0.83
CA ALA A 507 10.93 31.49 -2.05
C ALA A 507 9.82 32.54 -2.19
N ILE A 508 9.37 32.75 -3.43
CA ILE A 508 8.23 33.64 -3.72
C ILE A 508 6.99 33.05 -3.06
N ARG A 509 6.13 33.86 -2.48
CA ARG A 509 4.91 33.35 -1.84
C ARG A 509 3.82 33.08 -2.89
N ASN A 510 2.90 32.20 -2.55
CA ASN A 510 1.69 32.03 -3.34
C ASN A 510 0.89 33.34 -3.35
N GLY A 511 0.36 33.71 -4.52
CA GLY A 511 -0.33 34.98 -4.70
C GLY A 511 0.57 36.13 -5.15
N THR A 512 1.90 35.96 -5.21
CA THR A 512 2.82 36.98 -5.73
C THR A 512 2.63 37.14 -7.25
N PRO A 513 2.23 38.32 -7.75
CA PRO A 513 2.15 38.56 -9.19
C PRO A 513 3.56 38.61 -9.80
N LEU A 514 3.76 37.99 -10.96
CA LEU A 514 5.02 37.96 -11.69
C LEU A 514 4.85 38.56 -13.08
N THR A 515 5.79 39.39 -13.49
CA THR A 515 5.89 39.83 -14.88
C THR A 515 6.32 38.68 -15.79
N LEU A 516 6.04 38.80 -17.10
CA LEU A 516 6.48 37.80 -18.09
C LEU A 516 7.99 37.54 -18.06
N SER A 517 8.79 38.58 -17.82
CA SER A 517 10.25 38.45 -17.71
C SER A 517 10.64 37.64 -16.48
N GLU A 518 10.03 37.92 -15.31
CA GLU A 518 10.32 37.20 -14.07
C GLU A 518 9.88 35.74 -14.15
N MET A 519 8.71 35.47 -14.75
CA MET A 519 8.26 34.10 -15.03
C MET A 519 9.26 33.37 -15.93
N GLN A 520 9.69 34.00 -17.03
CA GLN A 520 10.63 33.39 -17.96
C GLN A 520 11.99 33.09 -17.31
N GLN A 521 12.49 34.00 -16.47
CA GLN A 521 13.71 33.82 -15.70
C GLN A 521 13.59 32.65 -14.72
N LEU A 522 12.48 32.57 -13.97
CA LEU A 522 12.23 31.48 -13.04
C LEU A 522 12.21 30.13 -13.76
N ILE A 523 11.51 30.04 -14.90
CA ILE A 523 11.46 28.80 -15.69
C ILE A 523 12.86 28.42 -16.20
N GLN A 524 13.66 29.37 -16.69
CA GLN A 524 15.02 29.09 -17.14
C GLN A 524 15.92 28.60 -16.02
N GLN A 525 15.86 29.25 -14.85
CA GLN A 525 16.63 28.82 -13.67
C GLN A 525 16.17 27.44 -13.20
N TRP A 526 14.86 27.19 -13.15
CA TRP A 526 14.30 25.91 -12.76
C TRP A 526 14.69 24.79 -13.72
N GLN A 527 14.68 25.01 -15.03
CA GLN A 527 15.14 24.02 -16.02
C GLN A 527 16.60 23.61 -15.84
N GLN A 528 17.43 24.47 -15.26
CA GLN A 528 18.86 24.22 -15.04
C GLN A 528 19.13 23.49 -13.72
N THR A 529 18.11 23.27 -12.89
CA THR A 529 18.25 22.51 -11.64
C THR A 529 18.50 21.03 -11.93
N ARG A 530 19.28 20.36 -11.06
CA ARG A 530 19.59 18.93 -11.08
C ARG A 530 18.33 18.08 -10.94
N ASN A 531 17.34 18.56 -10.18
CA ASN A 531 16.09 17.84 -9.92
C ASN A 531 14.85 18.71 -10.25
N PRO A 532 14.54 18.91 -11.54
CA PRO A 532 13.47 19.84 -11.93
C PRO A 532 12.06 19.27 -11.70
N ARG A 533 11.90 17.96 -11.42
CA ARG A 533 10.56 17.35 -11.31
C ARG A 533 9.91 17.51 -9.94
N THR A 534 10.71 17.59 -8.88
CA THR A 534 10.22 17.63 -7.50
C THR A 534 10.89 18.75 -6.72
N CYS A 535 10.22 19.32 -5.73
CA CYS A 535 10.80 20.30 -4.82
C CYS A 535 11.69 19.62 -3.76
N PRO A 536 12.44 20.37 -2.94
CA PRO A 536 13.28 19.80 -1.88
C PRO A 536 12.52 18.91 -0.89
N HIS A 537 11.21 19.13 -0.74
CA HIS A 537 10.30 18.29 0.06
C HIS A 537 9.63 17.13 -0.71
N GLY A 538 9.94 16.95 -1.99
CA GLY A 538 9.40 15.87 -2.83
C GLY A 538 8.07 16.16 -3.54
N ARG A 539 7.50 17.37 -3.44
CA ARG A 539 6.26 17.74 -4.15
C ARG A 539 6.51 17.92 -5.65
N PRO A 540 5.61 17.50 -6.55
CA PRO A 540 5.77 17.74 -7.98
C PRO A 540 5.74 19.24 -8.29
N ILE A 541 6.66 19.71 -9.14
CA ILE A 541 6.76 21.14 -9.51
C ILE A 541 5.84 21.49 -10.69
N CYS A 542 5.66 20.57 -11.63
CA CYS A 542 4.91 20.81 -12.86
C CYS A 542 3.93 19.68 -13.20
N LEU A 543 2.80 20.07 -13.79
CA LEU A 543 1.85 19.17 -14.45
C LEU A 543 1.99 19.32 -15.96
N ASN A 544 2.17 18.20 -16.66
CA ASN A 544 2.34 18.19 -18.11
C ASN A 544 1.03 17.78 -18.79
N LEU A 545 0.52 18.62 -19.68
CA LEU A 545 -0.63 18.33 -20.54
C LEU A 545 -0.14 18.14 -21.97
N GLU A 546 0.06 16.88 -22.36
CA GLU A 546 0.47 16.54 -23.72
C GLU A 546 -0.59 16.93 -24.75
N GLU A 547 -0.14 17.31 -25.94
CA GLU A 547 -1.02 17.67 -27.05
C GLU A 547 -1.98 16.53 -27.45
N SER A 548 -1.53 15.28 -27.33
CA SER A 548 -2.34 14.07 -27.51
C SER A 548 -3.52 14.02 -26.53
N SER A 549 -3.26 14.34 -25.27
CA SER A 549 -4.24 14.38 -24.18
C SER A 549 -5.23 15.53 -24.35
N LEU A 550 -4.74 16.71 -24.73
CA LEU A 550 -5.57 17.87 -25.06
C LEU A 550 -6.48 17.56 -26.27
N SER A 551 -5.94 16.96 -27.33
CA SER A 551 -6.70 16.57 -28.52
C SER A 551 -7.80 15.56 -28.18
N ARG A 552 -7.48 14.55 -27.37
CA ARG A 552 -8.45 13.54 -26.89
C ARG A 552 -9.57 14.19 -26.08
N PHE A 553 -9.24 15.11 -25.17
CA PHE A 553 -10.23 15.82 -24.36
C PHE A 553 -11.25 16.58 -25.23
N PHE A 554 -10.77 17.24 -26.29
CA PHE A 554 -11.64 17.93 -27.26
C PHE A 554 -12.21 17.03 -28.37
N ARG A 555 -12.04 15.70 -28.27
CA ARG A 555 -12.48 14.71 -29.27
C ARG A 555 -11.94 14.98 -30.68
N ARG A 556 -10.77 15.61 -30.79
CA ARG A 556 -10.08 15.89 -32.04
C ARG A 556 -9.04 14.78 -32.29
N HIS A 557 -9.03 14.23 -33.50
CA HIS A 557 -8.14 13.12 -33.90
C HIS A 557 -7.03 13.58 -34.85
N TRP A 558 -6.46 14.77 -34.62
CA TRP A 558 -5.35 15.25 -35.44
C TRP A 558 -4.02 14.92 -34.77
N VAL A 559 -3.23 14.07 -35.42
CA VAL A 559 -1.78 14.00 -35.19
C VAL A 559 -1.18 15.18 -35.94
N ILE A 560 -0.81 16.25 -35.25
CA ILE A 560 -0.03 17.33 -35.86
C ILE A 560 1.34 16.73 -36.20
N GLY A 561 1.56 16.44 -37.49
CA GLY A 561 2.77 15.77 -37.98
C GLY A 561 2.60 14.98 -39.28
N LYS A 562 1.37 14.69 -39.73
CA LYS A 562 1.12 14.25 -41.11
C LYS A 562 0.39 15.35 -41.86
N SER A 563 1.16 16.16 -42.56
CA SER A 563 0.66 16.98 -43.67
C SER A 563 -0.19 16.09 -44.59
N HIS A 564 -1.49 16.37 -44.64
CA HIS A 564 -2.24 16.04 -45.85
C HIS A 564 -1.82 17.09 -46.87
N GLY A 565 -0.81 16.72 -47.67
CA GLY A 565 -0.54 17.42 -48.92
C GLY A 565 -1.77 17.35 -49.81
N ILE A 566 -2.31 18.52 -50.12
CA ILE A 566 -2.77 18.84 -51.47
C ILE A 566 -1.52 19.23 -52.26
#